data_AF-A0A7C5U596-F1
#
_entry.id   AF-A0A7C5U596-F1
#
_cell.length_a   1.000
_cell.length_b   1.000
_cell.length_c   1.000
_cell.angle_alpha   90.00
_cell.angle_beta   90.00
_cell.angle_gamma   90.00
#
_symmetry.space_group_name_H-M   'P 1'
#
loop_
_entity.id
_entity.type
_entity.pdbx_description
1 polymer ?
#
loop_
_entity_poly.entity_id
_entity_poly.type
_entity_poly.pdbx_seq_one_letter_code
_entity_poly.pdbx_strand_id
1 'polypeptide(L)'
;MSGFRFKLAFLCFSHTLLHVYTELPLALIPILRNEYELSFFMISLIVSIPRLSSLLFSVPSGLIADRFGATKLISISLTLVLVSGIIILLTDSIELIVLAFSLASIASTLYHPP
;
A
#
# COMPACT_ATOMS: atom_id res chain seq x y z
N MET A 1 -13.46 -26.38 11.08
CA MET A 1 -12.13 -25.79 11.36
C MET A 1 -12.32 -24.76 12.47
N SER A 2 -11.49 -24.73 13.52
CA SER A 2 -11.66 -23.75 14.60
C SER A 2 -11.57 -22.32 14.04
N GLY A 3 -12.39 -21.40 14.54
CA GLY A 3 -12.42 -20.00 14.07
C GLY A 3 -11.05 -19.29 14.17
N PHE A 4 -10.18 -19.75 15.06
CA PHE A 4 -8.82 -19.26 15.21
C PHE A 4 -7.93 -19.53 13.99
N ARG A 5 -7.92 -20.79 13.49
CA ARG A 5 -7.11 -21.17 12.31
C ARG A 5 -7.52 -20.38 11.07
N PHE A 6 -8.82 -20.17 10.91
CA PHE A 6 -9.35 -19.39 9.79
C PHE A 6 -8.90 -17.93 9.86
N LYS A 7 -9.00 -17.29 11.03
CA LYS A 7 -8.54 -15.90 11.23
C LYS A 7 -7.05 -15.74 10.94
N LEU A 8 -6.22 -16.68 11.40
CA LEU A 8 -4.79 -16.68 11.09
C LEU A 8 -4.52 -16.82 9.60
N ALA A 9 -5.17 -17.79 8.94
CA ALA A 9 -5.01 -17.99 7.50
C ALA A 9 -5.40 -16.72 6.72
N PHE A 10 -6.52 -16.08 7.09
CA PHE A 10 -6.95 -14.82 6.50
C PHE A 10 -5.93 -13.70 6.71
N LEU A 11 -5.42 -13.54 7.94
CA LEU A 11 -4.44 -12.52 8.28
C LEU A 11 -3.14 -12.71 7.49
N CYS A 12 -2.59 -13.93 7.48
CA CYS A 12 -1.38 -14.26 6.71
C CYS A 12 -1.59 -13.98 5.21
N PHE A 13 -2.69 -14.46 4.64
CA PHE A 13 -2.97 -14.30 3.21
C PHE A 13 -3.13 -12.84 2.83
N SER A 14 -3.96 -12.09 3.56
CA SER A 14 -4.18 -10.66 3.29
C SER A 14 -2.92 -9.82 3.51
N HIS A 15 -2.12 -10.13 4.53
CA HIS A 15 -0.83 -9.49 4.78
C HIS A 15 0.17 -9.75 3.65
N THR A 16 0.27 -10.99 3.17
CA THR A 16 1.12 -11.33 2.01
C THR A 16 0.69 -10.56 0.77
N LEU A 17 -0.60 -10.56 0.43
CA LEU A 17 -1.10 -9.82 -0.73
C LEU A 17 -0.85 -8.32 -0.63
N LEU A 18 -1.07 -7.76 0.56
CA LEU A 18 -0.80 -6.35 0.84
C LEU A 18 0.68 -6.03 0.63
N HIS A 19 1.60 -6.86 1.13
CA HIS A 19 3.04 -6.66 0.93
C HIS A 19 3.47 -6.81 -0.54
N VAL A 20 2.96 -7.82 -1.24
CA VAL A 20 3.20 -7.96 -2.69
C VAL A 20 2.81 -6.68 -3.41
N TYR A 21 1.66 -6.12 -3.05
CA TYR A 21 1.15 -4.91 -3.67
C TYR A 21 1.97 -3.66 -3.31
N THR A 22 2.42 -3.50 -2.05
CA THR A 22 3.27 -2.37 -1.67
C THR A 22 4.67 -2.40 -2.25
N GLU A 23 5.18 -3.58 -2.63
CA GLU A 23 6.50 -3.74 -3.26
C GLU A 23 6.46 -3.59 -4.80
N LEU A 24 5.27 -3.45 -5.40
CA LEU A 24 5.12 -3.20 -6.84
C LEU A 24 5.93 -2.01 -7.38
N PRO A 25 6.05 -0.84 -6.69
CA PRO A 25 6.84 0.27 -7.21
C PRO A 25 8.29 -0.12 -7.53
N LEU A 26 8.87 -1.04 -6.75
CA LEU A 26 10.22 -1.56 -6.99
C LEU A 26 10.23 -2.62 -8.09
N ALA A 27 9.28 -3.55 -8.08
CA ALA A 27 9.18 -4.61 -9.07
C ALA A 27 8.88 -4.09 -10.49
N LEU A 28 8.15 -2.99 -10.59
CA LEU A 28 7.68 -2.41 -11.86
C LEU A 28 8.61 -1.33 -12.44
N ILE A 29 9.71 -0.96 -11.77
CA ILE A 29 10.69 0.02 -12.28
C ILE A 29 11.05 -0.20 -13.76
N PRO A 30 11.45 -1.40 -14.22
CA PRO A 30 11.85 -1.58 -15.62
C PRO A 30 10.67 -1.39 -16.59
N ILE A 31 9.47 -1.79 -16.18
CA ILE A 31 8.26 -1.68 -17.01
C ILE A 31 7.84 -0.21 -17.12
N LEU A 32 7.67 0.47 -15.98
CA LEU A 32 7.29 1.88 -15.93
C LEU A 32 8.28 2.78 -16.68
N ARG A 33 9.58 2.49 -16.55
CA ARG A 33 10.61 3.26 -17.26
C ARG A 33 10.52 3.10 -18.77
N ASN A 34 10.30 1.88 -19.24
CA ASN A 34 10.26 1.59 -20.67
C ASN A 34 8.95 2.10 -21.31
N GLU A 35 7.83 1.97 -20.61
CA GLU A 35 6.51 2.35 -21.12
C GLU A 35 6.27 3.87 -21.11
N TYR A 36 6.75 4.56 -20.07
CA TYR A 36 6.58 6.02 -19.93
C TYR A 36 7.86 6.82 -20.23
N GLU A 37 8.90 6.18 -20.76
CA GLU A 37 10.20 6.78 -21.10
C GLU A 37 10.81 7.64 -19.96
N LEU A 38 10.67 7.17 -18.72
CA LEU A 38 10.95 7.98 -17.52
C LEU A 38 12.46 8.19 -17.28
N SER A 39 12.79 9.38 -16.79
CA SER A 39 14.13 9.67 -16.25
C SER A 39 14.38 8.91 -14.94
N PHE A 40 15.65 8.67 -14.60
CA PHE A 40 16.03 8.08 -13.31
C PHE A 40 15.56 8.91 -12.11
N PHE A 41 15.46 10.23 -12.28
CA PHE A 41 14.90 11.11 -11.26
C PHE A 41 13.43 10.78 -10.98
N MET A 42 12.60 10.64 -12.00
CA MET A 42 11.18 10.30 -11.84
C MET A 42 10.98 8.91 -11.24
N ILE A 43 11.76 7.91 -11.67
CA ILE A 43 11.74 6.57 -11.06
C ILE A 43 12.07 6.65 -9.57
N SER A 44 13.07 7.45 -9.18
CA SER A 44 13.43 7.63 -7.77
C SER A 44 12.29 8.23 -6.97
N LEU A 45 11.53 9.16 -7.56
CA LEU A 45 10.35 9.77 -6.92
C LEU A 45 9.19 8.78 -6.77
N ILE A 46 8.85 8.02 -7.81
CA ILE A 46 7.79 6.99 -7.78
C ILE A 46 8.02 6.00 -6.64
N VAL A 47 9.29 5.70 -6.37
CA VAL A 47 9.70 4.76 -5.33
C VAL A 47 9.82 5.42 -3.94
N SER A 48 10.25 6.68 -3.87
CA SER A 48 10.51 7.36 -2.59
C SER A 48 9.27 8.00 -1.97
N ILE A 49 8.37 8.56 -2.78
CA ILE A 49 7.17 9.25 -2.28
C ILE A 49 6.27 8.30 -1.46
N PRO A 50 5.97 7.06 -1.92
CA PRO A 50 5.20 6.11 -1.12
C PRO A 50 5.87 5.75 0.21
N ARG A 51 7.21 5.65 0.23
CA ARG A 51 7.96 5.37 1.47
C ARG A 51 7.94 6.56 2.43
N LEU A 52 8.01 7.78 1.90
CA LEU A 52 7.87 8.98 2.71
C LEU A 52 6.45 9.06 3.29
N SER A 53 5.43 8.73 2.52
CA SER A 53 4.05 8.75 3.02
C SER A 53 3.81 7.75 4.14
N SER A 54 4.34 6.51 4.05
CA SER A 54 4.25 5.56 5.18
C SER A 54 5.02 6.02 6.40
N LEU A 55 6.18 6.65 6.22
CA LEU A 55 6.96 7.24 7.33
C LEU A 55 6.16 8.33 8.03
N LEU A 56 5.53 9.25 7.29
CA LEU A 56 4.71 10.32 7.87
C LEU A 56 3.46 9.77 8.60
N PHE A 57 2.89 8.67 8.10
CA PHE A 57 1.72 8.04 8.70
C PHE A 57 2.04 7.01 9.81
N SER A 58 3.31 6.69 10.06
CA SER A 58 3.72 5.74 11.10
C SER A 58 3.18 6.14 12.49
N VAL A 59 3.45 7.37 12.93
CA VAL A 59 2.98 7.88 14.23
C VAL A 59 1.44 8.04 14.27
N PRO A 60 0.79 8.71 13.29
CA PRO A 60 -0.67 8.79 13.26
C PRO A 60 -1.36 7.42 13.28
N SER A 61 -0.80 6.41 12.61
CA SER A 61 -1.42 5.09 12.52
C SER A 61 -1.58 4.40 13.87
N GLY A 62 -0.58 4.52 14.77
CA GLY A 62 -0.67 4.01 16.13
C GLY A 62 -1.79 4.68 16.92
N LEU A 63 -1.86 6.01 16.86
CA LEU A 63 -2.93 6.78 17.53
C LEU A 63 -4.34 6.42 17.02
N ILE A 64 -4.47 6.14 15.72
CA ILE A 64 -5.73 5.68 15.12
C ILE A 64 -6.04 4.25 15.59
N ALA A 65 -5.05 3.36 15.66
CA ALA A 65 -5.22 1.99 16.11
C ALA A 65 -5.73 1.90 17.55
N ASP A 66 -5.17 2.72 18.43
CA ASP A 66 -5.58 2.82 19.84
C ASP A 66 -7.05 3.24 19.98
N ARG A 67 -7.58 4.05 19.05
CA ARG A 67 -8.96 4.54 19.09
C ARG A 67 -9.97 3.61 18.43
N PHE A 68 -9.63 3.02 17.28
CA PHE A 68 -10.58 2.28 16.44
C PHE A 68 -10.49 0.76 16.58
N GLY A 69 -9.40 0.25 17.16
CA GLY A 69 -9.15 -1.17 17.32
C GLY A 69 -8.74 -1.87 16.02
N ALA A 70 -8.08 -3.03 16.17
CA ALA A 70 -7.42 -3.73 15.06
C ALA A 70 -8.35 -4.13 13.91
N THR A 71 -9.53 -4.70 14.21
CA THR A 71 -10.44 -5.24 13.17
C THR A 71 -10.92 -4.16 12.21
N LYS A 72 -11.31 -2.97 12.73
CA LYS A 72 -11.76 -1.87 11.87
C LYS A 72 -10.62 -1.32 11.04
N LEU A 73 -9.43 -1.21 11.63
CA LEU A 73 -8.27 -0.66 10.96
C LEU A 73 -7.79 -1.56 9.81
N ILE A 74 -7.78 -2.87 10.01
CA ILE A 74 -7.50 -3.86 8.95
C ILE A 74 -8.50 -3.72 7.80
N SER A 75 -9.81 -3.59 8.09
CA SER A 75 -10.81 -3.39 7.03
C SER A 75 -10.62 -2.09 6.26
N ILE A 76 -10.28 -0.99 6.94
CA ILE A 76 -9.96 0.30 6.29
C ILE A 76 -8.74 0.16 5.40
N SER A 77 -7.68 -0.47 5.90
CA SER A 77 -6.45 -0.74 5.15
C SER A 77 -6.74 -1.51 3.86
N LEU A 78 -7.45 -2.64 3.95
CA LEU A 78 -7.79 -3.45 2.78
C LEU A 78 -8.65 -2.68 1.77
N THR A 79 -9.56 -1.83 2.25
CA THR A 79 -10.36 -0.96 1.38
C THR A 79 -9.49 0.07 0.65
N LEU A 80 -8.53 0.69 1.33
CA LEU A 80 -7.60 1.63 0.72
C LEU A 80 -6.70 0.96 -0.33
N VAL A 81 -6.23 -0.26 -0.07
CA VAL A 81 -5.49 -1.06 -1.07
C VAL A 81 -6.35 -1.31 -2.30
N LEU A 82 -7.61 -1.73 -2.14
CA LEU A 82 -8.53 -1.93 -3.26
C LEU A 82 -8.73 -0.64 -4.08
N VAL A 83 -8.98 0.49 -3.41
CA VAL A 83 -9.13 1.80 -4.07
C VAL A 83 -7.86 2.16 -4.85
N SER A 84 -6.67 1.95 -4.26
CA SER A 84 -5.42 2.21 -4.97
C SER A 84 -5.26 1.34 -6.22
N GLY A 85 -5.65 0.05 -6.16
CA GLY A 85 -5.60 -0.84 -7.31
C GLY A 85 -6.54 -0.42 -8.43
N ILE A 86 -7.73 0.06 -8.09
CA ILE A 86 -8.68 0.63 -9.05
C ILE A 86 -8.11 1.88 -9.71
N ILE A 87 -7.45 2.76 -8.95
CA ILE A 87 -6.82 3.97 -9.51
C ILE A 87 -5.76 3.57 -10.55
N ILE A 88 -4.87 2.62 -10.22
CA ILE A 88 -3.84 2.12 -11.14
C ILE A 88 -4.46 1.50 -12.40
N LEU A 89 -5.54 0.72 -12.25
CA LEU A 89 -6.19 0.05 -13.38
C LEU A 89 -6.82 1.01 -14.39
N LEU A 90 -7.21 2.21 -13.94
CA LEU A 90 -8.00 3.16 -14.74
C LEU A 90 -7.18 4.36 -15.23
N THR A 91 -5.89 4.44 -14.93
CA THR A 91 -5.08 5.63 -15.21
C THR A 91 -3.83 5.32 -16.01
N ASP A 92 -3.54 6.21 -16.97
CA ASP A 92 -2.25 6.26 -17.66
C ASP A 92 -1.37 7.41 -17.12
N SER A 93 -1.83 8.16 -16.12
CA SER A 93 -1.07 9.28 -15.55
C SER A 93 -0.10 8.81 -14.49
N ILE A 94 1.18 9.13 -14.67
CA ILE A 94 2.23 8.80 -13.70
C ILE A 94 1.97 9.41 -12.31
N GLU A 95 1.36 10.59 -12.27
CA GLU A 95 1.04 11.30 -11.03
C GLU A 95 -0.01 10.52 -10.21
N LEU A 96 -1.03 10.00 -10.90
CA LEU A 96 -2.07 9.18 -10.27
C LEU A 96 -1.54 7.81 -9.86
N ILE A 97 -0.59 7.24 -10.60
CA ILE A 97 0.13 6.02 -10.20
C ILE A 97 0.92 6.27 -8.91
N VAL A 98 1.67 7.39 -8.81
CA VAL A 98 2.38 7.75 -7.57
C VAL A 98 1.42 7.95 -6.40
N LEU A 99 0.29 8.63 -6.63
CA LEU A 99 -0.76 8.79 -5.62
C LEU A 99 -1.29 7.43 -5.16
N ALA A 100 -1.59 6.51 -6.09
CA ALA A 100 -2.09 5.19 -5.77
C ALA A 100 -1.08 4.36 -4.96
N PHE A 101 0.20 4.33 -5.35
CA PHE A 101 1.23 3.66 -4.57
C PHE A 101 1.42 4.29 -3.18
N SER A 102 1.27 5.62 -3.05
CA SER A 102 1.33 6.29 -1.76
C SER A 102 0.15 5.91 -0.87
N LEU A 103 -1.06 5.85 -1.43
CA LEU A 103 -2.25 5.34 -0.73
C LEU A 103 -2.06 3.89 -0.27
N ALA A 104 -1.49 3.04 -1.11
CA ALA A 104 -1.17 1.65 -0.77
C ALA A 104 -0.18 1.54 0.39
N SER A 105 0.86 2.38 0.38
CA SER A 105 1.87 2.44 1.42
C SER A 105 1.28 2.90 2.76
N ILE A 106 0.44 3.95 2.75
CA ILE A 106 -0.32 4.38 3.94
C ILE A 106 -1.25 3.26 4.43
N ALA A 107 -1.93 2.57 3.51
CA ALA A 107 -2.80 1.46 3.85
C ALA A 107 -2.04 0.34 4.56
N SER A 108 -0.82 0.00 4.11
CA SER A 108 0.05 -0.95 4.80
C SER A 108 0.41 -0.50 6.21
N THR A 109 0.77 0.77 6.40
CA THR A 109 1.03 1.32 7.73
C THR A 109 -0.19 1.22 8.66
N LEU A 110 -1.41 1.40 8.14
CA LEU A 110 -2.63 1.20 8.91
C LEU A 110 -2.93 -0.28 9.18
N TYR A 111 -2.50 -1.20 8.32
CA TYR A 111 -2.71 -2.64 8.54
C TYR A 111 -1.98 -3.12 9.80
N HIS A 112 -0.73 -2.68 9.95
CA HIS A 112 0.10 -2.97 11.11
C HIS A 112 0.95 -1.73 11.45
N PRO A 113 0.48 -0.86 12.36
CA PRO A 113 1.29 0.24 12.86
C PRO A 113 2.63 -0.30 13.43
N PRO A 114 3.76 0.38 13.15
CA PRO A 114 5.07 -0.02 13.66
C PRO A 114 5.21 0.15 15.18
#